data_AF-A0A9X1QBX0-F1
#
_entry.id   AF-A0A9X1QBX0-F1
#
_cell.length_a   1.000
_cell.length_b   1.000
_cell.length_c   1.000
_cell.angle_alpha   90.00
_cell.angle_beta   90.00
_cell.angle_gamma   90.00
#
_symmetry.space_group_name_H-M   'P 1'
#
loop_
_entity.id
_entity.type
_entity.pdbx_description
1 polymer ?
#
loop_
_entity_poly.entity_id
_entity_poly.type
_entity_poly.pdbx_seq_one_letter_code
_entity_poly.pdbx_strand_id
1 'polypeptide(L)'
;MAKKNLKASYQKMLEWNQYRAEENSGSLKKLLRLLSELDRESEADETYEKDIDDLESLKFIYETGIRKFESQVDKYKALIAQLP
;
A
#
# COMPACT_ATOMS: atom_id res chain seq x y z
N MET A 1 29.30 -13.40 -14.77
CA MET A 1 28.25 -13.93 -13.86
C MET A 1 27.52 -12.86 -13.04
N ALA A 2 28.14 -11.71 -12.69
CA ALA A 2 27.51 -10.68 -11.85
C ALA A 2 26.18 -10.07 -12.37
N LYS A 3 26.01 -9.91 -13.69
CA LYS A 3 24.79 -9.29 -14.27
C LYS A 3 23.51 -10.12 -14.08
N LYS A 4 23.61 -11.47 -14.13
CA LYS A 4 22.45 -12.36 -13.89
C LYS A 4 21.93 -12.23 -12.46
N ASN A 5 22.82 -12.00 -11.49
CA ASN A 5 22.44 -11.81 -10.10
C ASN A 5 21.73 -10.47 -9.87
N LEU A 6 22.16 -9.38 -10.54
CA LEU A 6 21.52 -8.07 -10.37
C LEU A 6 20.10 -8.04 -10.96
N LYS A 7 19.90 -8.60 -12.16
CA LYS A 7 18.57 -8.70 -12.77
C LYS A 7 17.63 -9.52 -11.88
N ALA A 8 18.10 -10.65 -11.35
CA ALA A 8 17.33 -11.46 -10.41
C ALA A 8 17.01 -10.71 -9.11
N SER A 9 17.94 -9.92 -8.56
CA SER A 9 17.69 -9.08 -7.39
C SER A 9 16.64 -8.00 -7.66
N TYR A 10 16.70 -7.31 -8.80
CA TYR A 10 15.68 -6.33 -9.18
C TYR A 10 14.32 -6.99 -9.40
N GLN A 11 14.28 -8.20 -9.97
CA GLN A 11 13.05 -8.96 -10.12
C GLN A 11 12.41 -9.27 -8.76
N LYS A 12 13.19 -9.70 -7.76
CA LYS A 12 12.68 -9.90 -6.38
C LYS A 12 12.16 -8.60 -5.76
N MET A 13 12.85 -7.48 -5.98
CA MET A 13 12.38 -6.18 -5.49
C MET A 13 11.09 -5.75 -6.20
N LEU A 14 10.97 -5.96 -7.50
CA LEU A 14 9.75 -5.71 -8.26
C LEU A 14 8.58 -6.52 -7.68
N GLU A 15 8.76 -7.83 -7.53
CA GLU A 15 7.75 -8.75 -6.97
C GLU A 15 7.31 -8.34 -5.57
N TRP A 16 8.26 -7.96 -4.71
CA TRP A 16 7.94 -7.45 -3.38
C TRP A 16 7.08 -6.18 -3.40
N ASN A 17 7.45 -5.20 -4.23
CA ASN A 17 6.68 -3.94 -4.33
C ASN A 17 5.28 -4.18 -4.93
N GLN A 18 5.15 -5.11 -5.89
CA GLN A 18 3.84 -5.51 -6.43
C GLN A 18 2.97 -6.15 -5.35
N TYR A 19 3.51 -7.13 -4.62
CA TYR A 19 2.82 -7.77 -3.50
C TYR A 19 2.36 -6.75 -2.46
N ARG A 20 3.23 -5.81 -2.07
CA ARG A 20 2.88 -4.78 -1.07
C ARG A 20 1.81 -3.80 -1.57
N ALA A 21 1.83 -3.42 -2.85
CA ALA A 21 0.78 -2.59 -3.43
C ALA A 21 -0.58 -3.32 -3.41
N GLU A 22 -0.59 -4.60 -3.74
CA GLU A 22 -1.80 -5.44 -3.74
C GLU A 22 -2.36 -5.63 -2.32
N GLU A 23 -1.52 -6.00 -1.35
CA GLU A 23 -1.92 -6.17 0.06
C GLU A 23 -2.48 -4.88 0.67
N ASN A 24 -1.82 -3.74 0.42
CA ASN A 24 -2.30 -2.45 0.89
C ASN A 24 -3.63 -2.08 0.21
N SER A 25 -3.80 -2.37 -1.08
CA SER A 25 -5.06 -2.13 -1.79
C SER A 25 -6.21 -2.99 -1.25
N GLY A 26 -5.93 -4.26 -0.96
CA GLY A 26 -6.88 -5.17 -0.33
C GLY A 26 -7.28 -4.73 1.08
N SER A 27 -6.32 -4.26 1.86
CA SER A 27 -6.55 -3.72 3.21
C SER A 27 -7.36 -2.42 3.17
N LEU A 28 -7.02 -1.50 2.26
CA LEU A 28 -7.76 -0.27 2.03
C LEU A 28 -9.22 -0.55 1.66
N LYS A 29 -9.48 -1.50 0.77
CA LYS A 29 -10.85 -1.88 0.38
C LYS A 29 -11.68 -2.36 1.58
N LYS A 30 -11.09 -3.16 2.47
CA LYS A 30 -11.75 -3.64 3.70
C LYS A 30 -12.02 -2.47 4.65
N LEU A 31 -11.04 -1.58 4.82
CA LEU A 31 -11.14 -0.40 5.67
C LEU A 31 -12.23 0.56 5.17
N LEU A 32 -12.29 0.84 3.87
CA LEU A 32 -13.32 1.69 3.28
C LEU A 32 -14.73 1.13 3.53
N ARG A 33 -14.90 -0.20 3.44
CA ARG A 33 -16.16 -0.85 3.78
C ARG A 33 -16.51 -0.65 5.26
N LEU A 34 -15.59 -0.95 6.17
CA LEU A 34 -15.80 -0.73 7.60
C LEU A 34 -16.20 0.73 7.88
N LEU A 35 -15.42 1.68 7.38
CA LEU A 35 -15.64 3.12 7.55
C LEU A 35 -17.02 3.61 7.05
N SER A 36 -17.62 2.92 6.08
CA SER A 36 -18.97 3.22 5.56
C SER A 36 -20.10 2.59 6.40
N GLU A 37 -19.79 1.60 7.23
CA GLU A 37 -20.73 0.90 8.09
C GLU A 37 -20.74 1.48 9.53
N LEU A 38 -19.73 2.29 9.90
CA LEU A 38 -19.66 2.96 11.19
C LEU A 38 -20.63 4.15 11.27
N ASP A 39 -21.30 4.28 12.41
CA ASP A 39 -22.16 5.42 12.71
C ASP A 39 -21.29 6.64 13.06
N ARG A 40 -21.48 7.74 12.34
CA ARG A 40 -20.72 8.98 12.53
C ARG A 40 -21.59 10.16 12.96
N GLU A 41 -22.90 9.94 13.09
CA GLU A 41 -23.89 10.99 13.34
C GLU A 41 -24.41 10.96 14.77
N SER A 42 -24.34 9.80 15.44
CA SER A 42 -24.67 9.69 16.86
C SER A 42 -23.68 10.42 17.76
N GLU A 43 -24.16 10.99 18.86
CA GLU A 43 -23.29 11.40 19.98
C GLU A 43 -22.54 10.18 20.49
N ALA A 44 -21.26 10.11 20.18
CA ALA A 44 -20.37 9.04 20.60
C ALA A 44 -19.51 9.50 21.78
N ASP A 45 -18.92 8.54 22.50
CA ASP A 45 -17.90 8.88 23.48
C ASP A 45 -16.57 9.23 22.79
N GLU A 46 -15.70 9.95 23.51
CA GLU A 46 -14.39 10.38 23.01
C GLU A 46 -13.51 9.20 22.53
N THR A 47 -13.73 7.98 23.05
CA THR A 47 -12.95 6.81 22.63
C THR A 47 -13.33 6.40 21.22
N TYR A 48 -14.63 6.34 20.94
CA TYR A 48 -15.13 5.98 19.62
C TYR A 48 -14.76 7.02 18.55
N GLU A 49 -14.86 8.32 18.86
CA GLU A 49 -14.44 9.39 17.95
C GLU A 49 -12.96 9.27 17.59
N LYS A 50 -12.11 9.02 18.60
CA LYS A 50 -10.68 8.81 18.39
C LYS A 50 -10.38 7.57 17.54
N ASP A 51 -11.08 6.47 17.78
CA ASP A 51 -10.91 5.25 16.98
C ASP A 51 -11.27 5.50 15.50
N ILE A 52 -12.30 6.30 15.22
CA ILE A 52 -12.63 6.73 13.84
C ILE A 52 -11.47 7.54 13.23
N ASP A 53 -10.93 8.51 13.96
CA ASP A 53 -9.80 9.34 13.48
C ASP A 53 -8.54 8.50 13.20
N ASP A 54 -8.26 7.51 14.04
CA ASP A 54 -7.16 6.56 13.84
C ASP A 54 -7.38 5.70 12.58
N LEU A 55 -8.62 5.28 12.30
CA LEU A 55 -8.99 4.55 11.08
C LEU A 55 -8.89 5.43 9.81
N GLU A 56 -9.30 6.69 9.86
CA GLU A 56 -9.12 7.62 8.73
C GLU A 56 -7.63 7.92 8.49
N SER A 57 -6.83 8.02 9.56
CA SER A 57 -5.38 8.12 9.44
C SER A 57 -4.76 6.89 8.79
N LEU A 58 -5.22 5.70 9.16
CA LEU A 58 -4.78 4.43 8.55
C LEU A 58 -5.14 4.36 7.06
N LYS A 59 -6.32 4.86 6.66
CA LYS A 59 -6.73 4.95 5.25
C LYS A 59 -5.73 5.80 4.45
N PHE A 60 -5.36 6.97 4.96
CA PHE A 60 -4.36 7.82 4.30
C PHE A 60 -2.99 7.13 4.18
N ILE A 61 -2.57 6.39 5.20
CA ILE A 61 -1.33 5.59 5.17
C ILE A 61 -1.39 4.53 4.06
N TYR A 62 -2.52 3.85 3.89
CA TYR A 62 -2.66 2.88 2.79
C TYR A 62 -2.65 3.56 1.42
N GLU A 63 -3.41 4.63 1.22
CA GLU A 63 -3.46 5.36 -0.05
C GLU A 63 -2.07 5.87 -0.48
N THR A 64 -1.33 6.48 0.44
CA THR A 64 0.03 6.96 0.18
C THR A 64 1.02 5.81 -0.01
N GLY A 65 0.87 4.74 0.78
CA GLY A 65 1.69 3.53 0.66
C GLY A 65 1.53 2.85 -0.70
N ILE A 66 0.30 2.71 -1.21
CA ILE A 66 0.01 2.12 -2.53
C ILE A 66 0.73 2.90 -3.62
N ARG A 67 0.54 4.23 -3.69
CA ARG A 67 1.20 5.08 -4.69
C ARG A 67 2.73 4.99 -4.62
N LYS A 68 3.28 4.91 -3.41
CA LYS A 68 4.72 4.73 -3.19
C LYS A 68 5.21 3.39 -3.76
N PHE A 69 4.50 2.29 -3.51
CA PHE A 69 4.87 0.98 -4.03
C PHE A 69 4.71 0.91 -5.55
N GLU A 70 3.65 1.47 -6.12
CA GLU A 70 3.44 1.58 -7.58
C GLU A 70 4.61 2.34 -8.25
N SER A 71 5.05 3.45 -7.68
CA SER A 71 6.23 4.18 -8.18
C SER A 71 7.51 3.34 -8.12
N GLN A 72 7.70 2.53 -7.07
CA GLN A 72 8.82 1.59 -7.02
C GLN A 72 8.71 0.48 -8.07
N VAL A 73 7.50 -0.04 -8.32
CA VAL A 73 7.24 -1.01 -9.39
C VAL A 73 7.69 -0.46 -10.73
N ASP A 74 7.29 0.77 -11.07
CA ASP A 74 7.68 1.41 -12.33
C ASP A 74 9.20 1.61 -12.42
N LYS A 75 9.83 2.04 -11.31
CA LYS A 75 11.28 2.16 -11.21
C LYS A 75 11.99 0.83 -11.50
N TYR A 76 11.59 -0.27 -10.85
CA TYR A 76 12.26 -1.56 -11.02
C TYR A 76 12.01 -2.16 -12.40
N LYS A 77 10.80 -1.99 -12.99
CA LYS A 77 10.54 -2.34 -14.40
C LYS A 77 11.51 -1.63 -15.33
N ALA A 78 11.71 -0.32 -15.16
CA ALA A 78 12.64 0.46 -15.98
C ALA A 78 14.08 -0.02 -15.83
N LEU A 79 14.53 -0.27 -14.60
CA LEU A 79 15.88 -0.79 -14.34
C LEU A 79 16.11 -2.17 -14.98
N ILE A 80 15.13 -3.08 -14.90
CA ILE A 80 15.22 -4.41 -15.51
C ILE A 80 15.29 -4.32 -17.04
N ALA A 81 14.52 -3.42 -17.66
CA ALA A 81 14.50 -3.22 -19.10
C ALA A 81 15.82 -2.64 -19.65
N GLN A 82 16.55 -1.88 -18.83
CA GLN A 82 17.86 -1.33 -19.18
C GLN A 82 19.02 -2.33 -19.01
N LEU A 83 18.78 -3.49 -18.38
CA LEU A 83 19.81 -4.51 -18.21
C LEU A 83 19.96 -5.36 -19.49
N PRO A 84 21.20 -5.60 -19.94
CA PRO A 84 21.50 -6.38 -21.14
C PRO A 84 21.22 -7.88 -20.96
#